data_AF-E7GTN9-F1
#
_entry.id   AF-E7GTN9-F1
#
_cell.length_a   1.000
_cell.length_b   1.000
_cell.length_c   1.000
_cell.angle_alpha   90.00
_cell.angle_beta   90.00
_cell.angle_gamma   90.00
#
_symmetry.space_group_name_H-M   'P 1'
#
loop_
_entity.id
_entity.type
_entity.pdbx_description
1 polymer ?
#
loop_
_entity_poly.entity_id
_entity_poly.type
_entity_poly.pdbx_seq_one_letter_code
_entity_poly.pdbx_strand_id
1 'polypeptide(L)'
;MSSINIKINKTTKRVEFKIDDRVKTEEMSEKIAEICNILFTDSSEFDEENAFRAIYQYIKGYGRILYSQISNMIYAYYNEHTTQEATLALGTMISNIEKIDAYTGTEAYKEKKEKVKQSADKKVYEDTEKAIIKIWDHVNLAQTQYSGLKQTDEEYKRKFHNSITPFKEELVKDMNAQLLTMVSIFTALAFLVFGSINSLGSIFSNHEIPLLKVIIVGCVWGICILNLIFVFLFCVGKMTGLNFKSNEEPDANIIQKYPIVWWTDLIILSILAGSLWTYYIQKENIDSSFKAWCSSSPELAMWGGFGIITAIFLMLLRFLVKQTWKKAE
;
A
#
# COMPACT_ATOMS: atom_id res chain seq x y z
N MET A 1 -4.64 0.15 44.05
CA MET A 1 -5.42 0.70 42.93
C MET A 1 -6.68 -0.13 42.79
N SER A 2 -7.82 0.42 43.19
CA SER A 2 -9.11 -0.27 43.24
C SER A 2 -9.75 -0.28 41.86
N SER A 3 -9.89 -1.47 41.27
CA SER A 3 -10.63 -1.69 40.03
C SER A 3 -12.13 -1.55 40.29
N ILE A 4 -12.75 -0.53 39.68
CA ILE A 4 -14.19 -0.32 39.71
C ILE A 4 -14.84 -1.38 38.82
N ASN A 5 -15.58 -2.30 39.43
CA ASN A 5 -16.32 -3.35 38.74
C ASN A 5 -17.73 -2.83 38.44
N ILE A 6 -17.97 -2.33 37.22
CA ILE A 6 -19.28 -1.85 36.79
C ILE A 6 -20.14 -3.05 36.39
N LYS A 7 -21.09 -3.44 37.24
CA LYS A 7 -22.14 -4.41 36.90
C LYS A 7 -23.20 -3.73 36.02
N ILE A 8 -23.16 -3.99 34.72
CA ILE A 8 -24.23 -3.60 33.78
C ILE A 8 -25.36 -4.62 33.92
N ASN A 9 -26.45 -4.22 34.59
CA ASN A 9 -27.68 -5.00 34.64
C ASN A 9 -28.42 -4.80 33.30
N LYS A 10 -28.42 -5.80 32.41
CA LYS A 10 -29.25 -5.77 31.19
C LYS A 10 -30.71 -5.89 31.60
N THR A 11 -31.45 -4.78 31.57
CA THR A 11 -32.91 -4.79 31.70
C THR A 11 -33.52 -5.31 30.40
N THR A 12 -33.69 -6.62 30.29
CA THR A 12 -34.47 -7.27 29.24
C THR A 12 -35.97 -7.12 29.55
N LYS A 13 -36.49 -5.88 29.54
CA LYS A 13 -37.95 -5.70 29.43
C LYS A 13 -38.30 -5.99 27.97
N ARG A 14 -38.83 -7.19 27.70
CA ARG A 14 -39.53 -7.49 26.45
C ARG A 14 -40.65 -6.47 26.30
N VAL A 15 -40.47 -5.53 25.38
CA VAL A 15 -41.58 -4.73 24.86
C VAL A 15 -42.33 -5.67 23.93
N GLU A 16 -43.43 -6.26 24.41
CA GLU A 16 -44.38 -6.94 23.54
C GLU A 16 -45.03 -5.87 22.64
N PHE A 17 -44.51 -5.74 21.42
CA PHE A 17 -45.24 -5.07 20.35
C PHE A 17 -46.42 -5.97 20.00
N LYS A 18 -47.64 -5.51 20.34
CA LYS A 18 -48.85 -6.04 19.70
C LYS A 18 -48.80 -5.59 18.24
N ILE A 19 -48.34 -6.50 17.38
CA ILE A 19 -48.42 -6.38 15.93
C ILE A 19 -49.86 -6.75 15.56
N ASP A 20 -50.80 -5.81 15.71
CA ASP A 20 -52.18 -5.98 15.23
C ASP A 20 -52.76 -4.68 14.66
N ASP A 21 -51.89 -3.78 14.20
CA ASP A 21 -52.24 -2.66 13.33
C ASP A 21 -51.11 -2.58 12.31
N ARG A 22 -51.42 -2.66 11.01
CA ARG A 22 -50.42 -2.37 9.96
C ARG A 22 -49.74 -1.04 10.30
N VAL A 23 -48.41 -0.97 10.21
CA VAL A 23 -47.72 0.28 10.51
C VAL A 23 -48.25 1.30 9.49
N LYS A 24 -48.89 2.38 9.94
CA LYS A 24 -49.50 3.40 9.07
C LYS A 24 -48.61 3.84 7.90
N THR A 25 -47.29 3.81 8.07
CA THR A 25 -46.30 4.13 7.04
C THR A 25 -46.22 3.10 5.90
N GLU A 26 -46.49 1.82 6.16
CA GLU A 26 -46.55 0.77 5.14
C GLU A 26 -47.75 0.97 4.22
N GLU A 27 -48.94 1.21 4.77
CA GLU A 27 -50.13 1.51 3.97
C GLU A 27 -49.96 2.78 3.13
N MET A 28 -49.37 3.83 3.72
CA MET A 28 -49.02 5.05 2.98
C MET A 28 -48.04 4.75 1.84
N SER A 29 -47.08 3.86 2.06
CA SER A 29 -46.11 3.45 1.04
C SER A 29 -46.78 2.71 -0.12
N GLU A 30 -47.66 1.75 0.19
CA GLU A 30 -48.48 1.02 -0.80
C GLU A 30 -49.31 1.99 -1.65
N LYS A 31 -50.00 2.95 -1.01
CA LYS A 31 -50.82 3.94 -1.72
C LYS A 31 -50.02 4.92 -2.57
N ILE A 32 -48.83 5.32 -2.13
CA ILE A 32 -47.93 6.12 -2.98
C ILE A 32 -47.42 5.29 -4.16
N ALA A 33 -47.13 4.00 -3.97
CA ALA A 33 -46.73 3.13 -5.07
C ALA A 33 -47.85 2.96 -6.12
N GLU A 34 -49.10 2.78 -5.67
CA GLU A 34 -50.28 2.78 -6.55
C GLU A 34 -50.37 4.09 -7.37
N ILE A 35 -50.20 5.25 -6.72
CA ILE A 35 -50.18 6.54 -7.41
C ILE A 35 -49.03 6.62 -8.42
N CYS A 36 -47.81 6.21 -8.06
CA CYS A 36 -46.68 6.18 -8.97
C CYS A 36 -46.95 5.30 -10.20
N ASN A 37 -47.57 4.13 -10.02
CA ASN A 37 -47.93 3.24 -11.13
C ASN A 37 -48.95 3.88 -12.08
N ILE A 38 -49.94 4.61 -11.56
CA ILE A 38 -50.86 5.40 -12.37
C ILE A 38 -50.07 6.44 -13.19
N LEU A 39 -49.14 7.15 -12.56
CA LEU A 39 -48.34 8.17 -13.23
C LEU A 39 -47.39 7.61 -14.31
N PHE A 40 -46.95 6.36 -14.19
CA PHE A 40 -46.17 5.66 -15.22
C PHE A 40 -46.97 5.16 -16.42
N THR A 41 -48.30 5.25 -16.39
CA THR A 41 -49.16 4.82 -17.51
C THR A 41 -48.82 5.61 -18.78
N ASP A 42 -48.93 4.97 -19.95
CA ASP A 42 -48.68 5.68 -21.21
C ASP A 42 -49.54 6.94 -21.33
N SER A 43 -48.94 8.02 -21.80
CA SER A 43 -49.58 9.33 -21.94
C SER A 43 -50.88 9.29 -22.75
N SER A 44 -51.05 8.36 -23.69
CA SER A 44 -52.26 8.25 -24.51
C SER A 44 -53.45 7.60 -23.78
N GLU A 45 -53.18 6.80 -22.75
CA GLU A 45 -54.19 6.08 -21.96
C GLU A 45 -54.40 6.70 -20.56
N PHE A 46 -53.66 7.77 -20.26
CA PHE A 46 -53.66 8.42 -18.97
C PHE A 46 -54.97 9.22 -18.73
N ASP A 47 -55.64 8.93 -17.61
CA ASP A 47 -56.84 9.65 -17.13
C ASP A 47 -56.47 10.59 -15.99
N GLU A 48 -56.37 11.89 -16.31
CA GLU A 48 -56.02 12.95 -15.37
C GLU A 48 -57.02 13.11 -14.21
N GLU A 49 -58.32 12.87 -14.44
CA GLU A 49 -59.34 12.99 -13.40
C GLU A 49 -59.26 11.83 -12.41
N ASN A 50 -59.06 10.61 -12.91
CA ASN A 50 -58.85 9.44 -12.05
C ASN A 50 -57.55 9.58 -11.24
N ALA A 51 -56.46 10.03 -11.86
CA ALA A 51 -55.20 10.26 -11.17
C ALA A 51 -55.33 11.37 -10.09
N PHE A 52 -56.00 12.48 -10.41
CA PHE A 52 -56.33 13.51 -9.42
C PHE A 52 -57.10 12.93 -8.24
N ARG A 53 -58.13 12.11 -8.51
CA ARG A 53 -58.97 11.49 -7.48
C ARG A 53 -58.15 10.56 -6.56
N ALA A 54 -57.19 9.81 -7.10
CA ALA A 54 -56.32 8.95 -6.31
C ALA A 54 -55.46 9.78 -5.33
N ILE A 55 -54.86 10.88 -5.80
CA ILE A 55 -54.09 11.80 -4.95
C ILE A 55 -55.00 12.48 -3.91
N TYR A 56 -56.20 12.91 -4.32
CA TYR A 56 -57.19 13.52 -3.42
C TYR A 56 -57.58 12.58 -2.28
N GLN A 57 -57.88 11.31 -2.58
CA GLN A 57 -58.21 10.30 -1.58
C GLN A 57 -57.04 10.05 -0.62
N TYR A 58 -55.82 9.98 -1.15
CA TYR A 58 -54.62 9.85 -0.34
C TYR A 58 -54.43 11.03 0.62
N ILE A 59 -54.54 12.27 0.13
CA ILE A 59 -54.40 13.47 0.95
C ILE A 59 -55.51 13.57 1.99
N LYS A 60 -56.75 13.19 1.64
CA LYS A 60 -57.88 13.11 2.58
C LYS A 60 -57.61 12.12 3.72
N GLY A 61 -56.99 10.98 3.43
CA GLY A 61 -56.71 9.94 4.42
C GLY A 61 -55.48 10.20 5.29
N TYR A 62 -54.40 10.72 4.70
CA TYR A 62 -53.08 10.75 5.35
C TYR A 62 -52.45 12.14 5.48
N GLY A 63 -52.80 13.10 4.62
CA GLY A 63 -52.32 14.50 4.62
C GLY A 63 -50.84 14.71 4.27
N ARG A 64 -49.97 13.69 4.41
CA ARG A 64 -48.53 13.77 4.12
C ARG A 64 -48.11 12.79 3.03
N ILE A 65 -47.32 13.26 2.06
CA ILE A 65 -46.72 12.45 1.00
C ILE A 65 -45.41 11.80 1.49
N LEU A 66 -45.21 10.52 1.19
CA LEU A 66 -43.95 9.82 1.42
C LEU A 66 -43.03 9.93 0.21
N TYR A 67 -42.27 11.02 0.15
CA TYR A 67 -41.34 11.26 -0.97
C TYR A 67 -40.26 10.20 -1.13
N SER A 68 -39.84 9.57 -0.02
CA SER A 68 -38.88 8.47 -0.05
C SER A 68 -39.36 7.32 -0.94
N GLN A 69 -40.67 7.04 -0.93
CA GLN A 69 -41.22 5.97 -1.75
C GLN A 69 -41.27 6.35 -3.23
N ILE A 70 -41.52 7.63 -3.55
CA ILE A 70 -41.42 8.15 -4.91
C ILE A 70 -39.98 7.98 -5.43
N SER A 71 -38.98 8.42 -4.67
CA SER A 71 -37.57 8.24 -5.03
C SER A 71 -37.19 6.77 -5.19
N ASN A 72 -37.65 5.88 -4.31
CA ASN A 72 -37.40 4.45 -4.41
C ASN A 72 -37.96 3.85 -5.71
N MET A 73 -39.19 4.19 -6.08
CA MET A 73 -39.80 3.74 -7.34
C MET A 73 -38.98 4.20 -8.55
N ILE A 74 -38.56 5.48 -8.56
CA ILE A 74 -37.74 6.06 -9.62
C ILE A 74 -36.39 5.33 -9.74
N TYR A 75 -35.71 5.10 -8.61
CA TYR A 75 -34.40 4.45 -8.60
C TYR A 75 -34.49 2.97 -8.95
N ALA A 76 -35.54 2.27 -8.51
CA ALA A 76 -35.81 0.89 -8.91
C ALA A 76 -35.98 0.80 -10.43
N TYR A 77 -36.77 1.69 -11.02
CA TYR A 77 -36.99 1.73 -12.46
C TYR A 77 -35.68 1.91 -13.24
N TYR A 78 -34.82 2.83 -12.80
CA TYR A 78 -33.50 3.04 -13.40
C TYR A 78 -32.48 1.89 -13.20
N ASN A 79 -32.67 1.05 -12.17
CA ASN A 79 -31.82 -0.11 -11.92
C ASN A 79 -32.27 -1.32 -12.73
N GLU A 80 -33.57 -1.43 -13.01
CA GLU A 80 -34.18 -2.52 -13.77
C GLU A 80 -34.14 -2.30 -15.29
N HIS A 81 -34.00 -1.05 -15.73
CA HIS A 81 -34.02 -0.66 -17.15
C HIS A 81 -32.73 0.05 -17.58
N THR A 82 -32.54 0.18 -18.89
CA THR A 82 -31.46 1.03 -19.40
C THR A 82 -31.70 2.49 -19.03
N THR A 83 -30.63 3.29 -18.93
CA THR A 83 -30.74 4.73 -18.62
C THR A 83 -31.67 5.46 -19.59
N GLN A 84 -31.71 5.05 -20.86
CA GLN A 84 -32.55 5.66 -21.88
C GLN A 84 -34.03 5.34 -21.68
N GLU A 85 -34.37 4.06 -21.45
CA GLU A 85 -35.75 3.62 -21.18
C GLU A 85 -36.31 4.26 -19.91
N ALA A 86 -35.51 4.28 -18.83
CA ALA A 86 -35.90 4.89 -17.58
C ALA A 86 -36.10 6.41 -17.70
N THR A 87 -35.27 7.11 -18.48
CA THR A 87 -35.43 8.54 -18.72
C THR A 87 -36.70 8.84 -19.52
N LEU A 88 -37.05 8.00 -20.51
CA LEU A 88 -38.30 8.11 -21.26
C LEU A 88 -39.51 7.90 -20.34
N ALA A 89 -39.50 6.84 -19.52
CA ALA A 89 -40.59 6.54 -18.59
C ALA A 89 -40.82 7.66 -17.56
N LEU A 90 -39.75 8.28 -17.05
CA LEU A 90 -39.88 9.44 -16.17
C LEU A 90 -40.36 10.69 -16.91
N GLY A 91 -39.97 10.87 -18.17
CA GLY A 91 -40.55 11.91 -19.02
C GLY A 91 -42.06 11.76 -19.16
N THR A 92 -42.55 10.53 -19.35
CA THR A 92 -43.98 10.20 -19.32
C THR A 92 -44.60 10.52 -17.97
N MET A 93 -43.98 10.09 -16.87
CA MET A 93 -44.45 10.38 -15.51
C MET A 93 -44.60 11.89 -15.26
N ILE A 94 -43.59 12.69 -15.63
CA ILE A 94 -43.60 14.16 -15.50
C ILE A 94 -44.73 14.76 -16.33
N SER A 95 -44.86 14.36 -17.60
CA SER A 95 -45.91 14.84 -18.50
C SER A 95 -47.31 14.51 -17.97
N ASN A 96 -47.50 13.33 -17.39
CA ASN A 96 -48.76 12.94 -16.77
C ASN A 96 -49.08 13.77 -15.52
N ILE A 97 -48.08 14.09 -14.68
CA ILE A 97 -48.28 14.99 -13.55
C ILE A 97 -48.70 16.39 -14.03
N GLU A 98 -48.08 16.89 -15.10
CA GLU A 98 -48.45 18.18 -15.72
C GLU A 98 -49.89 18.17 -16.28
N LYS A 99 -50.37 17.04 -16.82
CA LYS A 99 -51.78 16.89 -17.21
C LYS A 99 -52.72 16.97 -16.01
N ILE A 100 -52.37 16.36 -14.89
CA ILE A 100 -53.16 16.49 -13.64
C ILE A 100 -53.18 17.96 -13.19
N ASP A 101 -52.04 18.65 -13.23
CA ASP A 101 -51.99 20.06 -12.85
C ASP A 101 -52.87 20.92 -13.79
N ALA A 102 -52.78 20.70 -15.10
CA ALA A 102 -53.62 21.36 -16.10
C ALA A 102 -55.12 21.09 -15.88
N TYR A 103 -55.50 19.87 -15.48
CA TYR A 103 -56.87 19.52 -15.12
C TYR A 103 -57.43 20.42 -14.01
N THR A 104 -56.61 20.79 -13.02
CA THR A 104 -57.03 21.70 -11.93
C THR A 104 -57.35 23.12 -12.44
N GLY A 105 -56.88 23.49 -13.63
CA GLY A 105 -57.18 24.75 -14.29
C GLY A 105 -58.53 24.79 -15.03
N THR A 106 -59.14 23.63 -15.30
CA THR A 106 -60.36 23.50 -16.11
C THR A 106 -61.60 24.05 -15.41
N GLU A 107 -62.59 24.50 -16.19
CA GLU A 107 -63.87 24.97 -15.66
C GLU A 107 -64.63 23.85 -14.92
N ALA A 108 -64.62 22.63 -15.46
CA ALA A 108 -65.25 21.46 -14.85
C ALA A 108 -64.69 21.17 -13.44
N TYR A 109 -63.37 21.30 -13.25
CA TYR A 109 -62.76 21.15 -11.94
C TYR A 109 -63.15 22.30 -10.99
N LYS A 110 -63.07 23.55 -11.46
CA LYS A 110 -63.42 24.74 -10.66
C LYS A 110 -64.85 24.66 -10.15
N GLU A 111 -65.79 24.29 -11.01
CA GLU A 111 -67.18 24.06 -10.61
C GLU A 111 -67.32 22.96 -9.56
N LYS A 112 -66.60 21.83 -9.70
CA LYS A 112 -66.60 20.75 -8.70
C LYS A 112 -66.10 21.27 -7.35
N LYS A 113 -65.02 22.05 -7.34
CA LYS A 113 -64.43 22.66 -6.13
C LYS A 113 -65.37 23.68 -5.49
N GLU A 114 -66.09 24.48 -6.26
CA GLU A 114 -67.05 25.49 -5.76
C GLU A 114 -68.33 24.89 -5.18
N LYS A 115 -68.80 23.77 -5.73
CA LYS A 115 -69.98 23.04 -5.22
C LYS A 115 -69.76 22.44 -3.82
N VAL A 116 -68.51 22.36 -3.35
CA VAL A 116 -68.16 21.86 -2.02
C VAL A 116 -68.47 22.92 -0.95
N LYS A 117 -69.53 22.68 -0.18
CA LYS A 117 -69.97 23.59 0.90
C LYS A 117 -69.14 23.45 2.19
N GLN A 118 -68.53 22.29 2.44
CA GLN A 118 -67.77 22.05 3.66
C GLN A 118 -66.35 22.62 3.54
N SER A 119 -65.99 23.51 4.47
CA SER A 119 -64.65 24.13 4.53
C SER A 119 -63.52 23.09 4.63
N ALA A 120 -63.75 21.97 5.31
CA ALA A 120 -62.76 20.89 5.45
C ALA A 120 -62.45 20.22 4.10
N ASP A 121 -63.47 19.88 3.30
CA ASP A 121 -63.28 19.25 1.99
C ASP A 121 -62.66 20.23 0.98
N LYS A 122 -63.00 21.52 1.05
CA LYS A 122 -62.38 22.57 0.22
C LYS A 122 -60.86 22.67 0.48
N LYS A 123 -60.45 22.54 1.74
CA LYS A 123 -59.03 22.50 2.12
C LYS A 123 -58.32 21.26 1.55
N VAL A 124 -58.98 20.11 1.50
CA VAL A 124 -58.39 18.90 0.89
C VAL A 124 -58.11 19.11 -0.61
N TYR A 125 -58.99 19.81 -1.34
CA TYR A 125 -58.72 20.18 -2.74
C TYR A 125 -57.47 21.05 -2.87
N GLU A 126 -57.33 22.09 -2.04
CA GLU A 126 -56.15 22.97 -2.03
C GLU A 126 -54.87 22.24 -1.62
N ASP A 127 -54.96 21.31 -0.66
CA ASP A 127 -53.83 20.50 -0.23
C ASP A 127 -53.45 19.45 -1.30
N THR A 128 -54.42 18.99 -2.10
CA THR A 128 -54.20 18.11 -3.26
C THR A 128 -53.51 18.85 -4.40
N GLU A 129 -53.93 20.09 -4.72
CA GLU A 129 -53.24 20.97 -5.67
C GLU A 129 -51.76 21.16 -5.28
N LYS A 130 -51.51 21.47 -4.00
CA LYS A 130 -50.13 21.58 -3.48
C LYS A 130 -49.38 20.24 -3.54
N ALA A 131 -50.07 19.12 -3.33
CA ALA A 131 -49.48 17.80 -3.37
C ALA A 131 -49.00 17.43 -4.78
N ILE A 132 -49.75 17.79 -5.83
CA ILE A 132 -49.37 17.57 -7.22
C ILE A 132 -48.05 18.26 -7.54
N ILE A 133 -47.92 19.55 -7.20
CA ILE A 133 -46.67 20.31 -7.40
C ILE A 133 -45.51 19.71 -6.60
N LYS A 134 -45.76 19.27 -5.37
CA LYS A 134 -44.73 18.60 -4.55
C LYS A 134 -44.27 17.27 -5.14
N ILE A 135 -45.19 16.48 -5.70
CA ILE A 135 -44.85 15.23 -6.38
C ILE A 135 -44.00 15.53 -7.61
N TRP A 136 -44.42 16.49 -8.44
CA TRP A 136 -43.65 16.94 -9.60
C TRP A 136 -42.22 17.34 -9.22
N ASP A 137 -42.06 18.17 -8.19
CA ASP A 137 -40.75 18.63 -7.71
C ASP A 137 -39.88 17.45 -7.24
N HIS A 138 -40.45 16.52 -6.46
CA HIS A 138 -39.73 15.36 -5.96
C HIS A 138 -39.33 14.36 -7.05
N VAL A 139 -40.14 14.20 -8.10
CA VAL A 139 -39.79 13.37 -9.27
C VAL A 139 -38.59 13.96 -10.00
N ASN A 140 -38.62 15.26 -10.29
CA ASN A 140 -37.51 15.99 -10.95
C ASN A 140 -36.22 15.96 -10.11
N LEU A 141 -36.35 16.15 -8.79
CA LEU A 141 -35.21 16.07 -7.87
C LEU A 141 -34.60 14.67 -7.87
N ALA A 142 -35.43 13.63 -7.76
CA ALA A 142 -34.97 12.25 -7.76
C ALA A 142 -34.26 11.90 -9.07
N GLN A 143 -34.81 12.30 -10.22
CA GLN A 143 -34.16 12.13 -11.52
C GLN A 143 -32.77 12.79 -11.54
N THR A 144 -32.68 14.06 -11.12
CA THR A 144 -31.42 14.81 -11.08
C THR A 144 -30.39 14.14 -10.15
N GLN A 145 -30.84 13.68 -8.98
CA GLN A 145 -29.98 12.96 -8.02
C GLN A 145 -29.46 11.65 -8.59
N TYR A 146 -30.32 10.89 -9.28
CA TYR A 146 -29.91 9.65 -9.93
C TYR A 146 -28.87 9.91 -11.03
N SER A 147 -29.15 10.86 -11.93
CA SER A 147 -28.24 11.23 -13.01
C SER A 147 -26.92 11.80 -12.50
N GLY A 148 -26.92 12.52 -11.36
CA GLY A 148 -25.71 13.08 -10.76
C GLY A 148 -24.86 12.05 -9.99
N LEU A 149 -25.48 11.05 -9.37
CA LEU A 149 -24.79 10.02 -8.57
C LEU A 149 -24.33 8.83 -9.40
N LYS A 150 -25.08 8.46 -10.44
CA LYS A 150 -24.67 7.41 -11.39
C LYS A 150 -23.63 7.98 -12.35
N GLN A 151 -22.42 8.23 -11.84
CA GLN A 151 -21.24 8.18 -12.71
C GLN A 151 -21.31 6.83 -13.40
N THR A 152 -21.31 6.83 -14.73
CA THR A 152 -21.35 5.57 -15.47
C THR A 152 -20.14 4.73 -15.03
N ASP A 153 -20.30 3.41 -14.94
CA ASP A 153 -19.19 2.52 -14.61
C ASP A 153 -17.96 2.80 -15.50
N GLU A 154 -18.19 3.23 -16.74
CA GLU A 154 -17.15 3.67 -17.68
C GLU A 154 -16.46 4.96 -17.27
N GLU A 155 -17.18 5.97 -16.77
CA GLU A 155 -16.56 7.18 -16.24
C GLU A 155 -15.74 6.88 -14.98
N TYR A 156 -16.26 6.03 -14.09
CA TYR A 156 -15.54 5.58 -12.91
C TYR A 156 -14.27 4.79 -13.28
N LYS A 157 -14.39 3.80 -14.17
CA LYS A 157 -13.25 3.03 -14.70
C LYS A 157 -12.22 3.93 -15.35
N ARG A 158 -12.65 4.92 -16.15
CA ARG A 158 -11.75 5.89 -16.79
C ARG A 158 -11.00 6.73 -15.78
N LYS A 159 -11.69 7.29 -14.78
CA LYS A 159 -11.04 8.06 -13.69
C LYS A 159 -10.06 7.19 -12.91
N PHE A 160 -10.48 5.99 -12.53
CA PHE A 160 -9.63 5.03 -11.85
C PHE A 160 -8.39 4.67 -12.68
N HIS A 161 -8.57 4.34 -13.96
CA HIS A 161 -7.47 3.98 -14.86
C HIS A 161 -6.50 5.15 -15.04
N ASN A 162 -7.00 6.36 -15.27
CA ASN A 162 -6.16 7.55 -15.43
C ASN A 162 -5.38 7.91 -14.16
N SER A 163 -5.91 7.61 -12.98
CA SER A 163 -5.22 7.85 -11.70
C SER A 163 -4.22 6.75 -11.35
N ILE A 164 -4.50 5.49 -11.70
CA ILE A 164 -3.69 4.33 -11.29
C ILE A 164 -2.62 3.96 -12.30
N THR A 165 -2.88 4.11 -13.60
CA THR A 165 -1.92 3.72 -14.65
C THR A 165 -0.58 4.45 -14.53
N PRO A 166 -0.52 5.79 -14.31
CA PRO A 166 0.76 6.47 -14.12
C PRO A 166 1.56 5.93 -12.93
N PHE A 167 0.88 5.67 -11.81
CA PHE A 167 1.52 5.11 -10.61
C PHE A 167 2.02 3.69 -10.84
N LYS A 168 1.25 2.86 -11.54
CA LYS A 168 1.66 1.51 -11.92
C LYS A 168 2.89 1.54 -12.82
N GLU A 169 2.91 2.42 -13.82
CA GLU A 169 4.04 2.57 -14.74
C GLU A 169 5.30 3.06 -14.03
N GLU A 170 5.17 4.06 -13.15
CA GLU A 170 6.27 4.57 -12.33
C GLU A 170 6.85 3.49 -11.41
N LEU A 171 5.99 2.74 -10.73
CA LEU A 171 6.40 1.65 -9.83
C LEU A 171 7.11 0.53 -10.61
N VAL A 172 6.57 0.12 -11.76
CA VAL A 172 7.22 -0.90 -12.61
C VAL A 172 8.58 -0.40 -13.13
N LYS A 173 8.67 0.87 -13.54
CA LYS A 173 9.92 1.48 -14.01
C LYS A 173 10.97 1.54 -12.91
N ASP A 174 10.60 1.98 -11.71
CA ASP A 174 11.51 2.03 -10.55
C ASP A 174 11.99 0.63 -10.16
N MET A 175 11.07 -0.34 -10.10
CA MET A 175 11.40 -1.72 -9.77
C MET A 175 12.36 -2.35 -10.80
N ASN A 176 12.14 -2.09 -12.09
CA ASN A 176 13.05 -2.53 -13.14
C ASN A 176 14.44 -1.86 -13.04
N ALA A 177 14.49 -0.57 -12.71
CA ALA A 177 15.75 0.15 -12.49
C ALA A 177 16.52 -0.44 -11.31
N GLN A 178 15.85 -0.67 -10.17
CA GLN A 178 16.45 -1.29 -8.99
C GLN A 178 16.99 -2.70 -9.29
N LEU A 179 16.22 -3.53 -9.99
CA LEU A 179 16.65 -4.86 -10.41
C LEU A 179 17.89 -4.79 -11.31
N LEU A 180 17.90 -3.88 -12.30
CA LEU A 180 19.05 -3.69 -13.18
C LEU A 180 20.30 -3.23 -12.40
N THR A 181 20.14 -2.30 -11.46
CA THR A 181 21.20 -1.85 -10.57
C THR A 181 21.75 -3.00 -9.73
N MET A 182 20.88 -3.81 -9.12
CA MET A 182 21.27 -4.98 -8.32
C MET A 182 22.05 -6.01 -9.13
N VAL A 183 21.55 -6.36 -10.32
CA VAL A 183 22.21 -7.30 -11.24
C VAL A 183 23.57 -6.77 -11.68
N SER A 184 23.67 -5.48 -11.98
CA SER A 184 24.94 -4.84 -12.38
C SER A 184 25.99 -4.88 -11.27
N ILE A 185 25.58 -4.60 -10.02
CA ILE A 185 26.44 -4.68 -8.84
C ILE A 185 26.95 -6.11 -8.63
N PHE A 186 26.04 -7.10 -8.68
CA PHE A 186 26.40 -8.50 -8.49
C PHE A 186 27.33 -9.01 -9.60
N THR A 187 27.07 -8.62 -10.84
CA THR A 187 27.91 -8.98 -12.00
C THR A 187 29.31 -8.41 -11.88
N ALA A 188 29.43 -7.12 -11.53
CA ALA A 188 30.73 -6.49 -11.33
C ALA A 188 31.50 -7.11 -10.16
N LEU A 189 30.82 -7.43 -9.05
CA LEU A 189 31.44 -8.11 -7.90
C LEU A 189 31.92 -9.52 -8.28
N ALA A 190 31.10 -10.29 -9.02
CA ALA A 190 31.46 -11.61 -9.48
C ALA A 190 32.70 -11.58 -10.40
N PHE A 191 32.74 -10.65 -11.37
CA PHE A 191 33.92 -10.50 -12.25
C PHE A 191 35.17 -10.06 -11.49
N LEU A 192 35.03 -9.16 -10.52
CA LEU A 192 36.14 -8.76 -9.66
C LEU A 192 36.68 -9.97 -8.90
N VAL A 193 35.81 -10.75 -8.22
CA VAL A 193 36.22 -11.91 -7.42
C VAL A 193 36.81 -13.03 -8.28
N PHE A 194 36.12 -13.45 -9.36
CA PHE A 194 36.61 -14.52 -10.22
C PHE A 194 37.86 -14.11 -11.01
N GLY A 195 37.91 -12.87 -11.51
CA GLY A 195 39.11 -12.32 -12.15
C GLY A 195 40.30 -12.29 -11.18
N SER A 196 40.03 -11.96 -9.92
CA SER A 196 41.02 -11.99 -8.86
C SER A 196 41.55 -13.42 -8.62
N ILE A 197 40.65 -14.39 -8.39
CA ILE A 197 41.05 -15.80 -8.18
C ILE A 197 41.89 -16.33 -9.35
N ASN A 198 41.49 -16.03 -10.59
CA ASN A 198 42.22 -16.48 -11.77
C ASN A 198 43.62 -15.83 -11.90
N SER A 199 43.72 -14.54 -11.60
CA SER A 199 45.01 -13.82 -11.59
C SER A 199 45.94 -14.37 -10.51
N LEU A 200 45.43 -14.64 -9.31
CA LEU A 200 46.19 -15.23 -8.22
C LEU A 200 46.65 -16.66 -8.56
N GLY A 201 45.76 -17.46 -9.15
CA GLY A 201 46.08 -18.81 -9.61
C GLY A 201 47.23 -18.81 -10.64
N SER A 202 47.23 -17.84 -11.54
CA SER A 202 48.32 -17.68 -12.52
C SER A 202 49.66 -17.34 -11.87
N ILE A 203 49.67 -16.48 -10.84
CA ILE A 203 50.88 -16.15 -10.06
C ILE A 203 51.42 -17.38 -9.33
N PHE A 204 50.55 -18.21 -8.74
CA PHE A 204 50.96 -19.44 -8.05
C PHE A 204 51.37 -20.57 -9.00
N SER A 205 50.88 -20.58 -10.23
CA SER A 205 51.21 -21.62 -11.22
C SER A 205 52.62 -21.50 -11.82
N ASN A 206 53.32 -20.39 -11.55
CA ASN A 206 54.68 -20.19 -12.04
C ASN A 206 55.72 -20.90 -11.14
N HIS A 207 56.01 -22.17 -11.48
CA HIS A 207 56.89 -23.06 -10.73
C HIS A 207 58.37 -22.63 -10.72
N GLU A 208 58.78 -21.69 -11.57
CA GLU A 208 60.17 -21.20 -11.64
C GLU A 208 60.50 -20.21 -10.51
N ILE A 209 59.48 -19.66 -9.83
CA ILE A 209 59.66 -18.67 -8.77
C ILE A 209 59.73 -19.38 -7.41
N PRO A 210 60.78 -19.13 -6.59
CA PRO A 210 60.85 -19.65 -5.22
C PRO A 210 59.60 -19.30 -4.41
N LEU A 211 59.07 -20.27 -3.65
CA LEU A 211 57.83 -20.15 -2.86
C LEU A 211 57.76 -18.85 -2.04
N LEU A 212 58.87 -18.46 -1.41
CA LEU A 212 58.93 -17.25 -0.58
C LEU A 212 58.68 -15.96 -1.39
N LYS A 213 59.19 -15.88 -2.62
CA LYS A 213 58.92 -14.75 -3.53
C LYS A 213 57.47 -14.75 -3.99
N VAL A 214 56.90 -15.93 -4.25
CA VAL A 214 55.48 -16.07 -4.62
C VAL A 214 54.56 -15.61 -3.49
N ILE A 215 54.87 -15.96 -2.23
CA ILE A 215 54.12 -15.49 -1.05
C ILE A 215 54.17 -13.96 -0.92
N ILE A 216 55.35 -13.34 -1.12
CA ILE A 216 55.49 -11.88 -1.08
C ILE A 216 54.63 -11.21 -2.16
N VAL A 217 54.70 -11.69 -3.41
CA VAL A 217 53.89 -11.16 -4.52
C VAL A 217 52.40 -11.38 -4.26
N GLY A 218 52.01 -12.54 -3.74
CA GLY A 218 50.63 -12.84 -3.36
C GLY A 218 50.08 -11.94 -2.25
N CYS A 219 50.89 -11.58 -1.26
CA CYS A 219 50.49 -10.65 -0.20
C CYS A 219 50.28 -9.23 -0.74
N VAL A 220 51.20 -8.72 -1.57
CA VAL A 220 51.06 -7.39 -2.21
C VAL A 220 49.80 -7.34 -3.08
N TRP A 221 49.57 -8.39 -3.86
CA TRP A 221 48.39 -8.51 -4.71
C TRP A 221 47.09 -8.63 -3.87
N GLY A 222 47.12 -9.40 -2.78
CA GLY A 222 45.98 -9.58 -1.89
C GLY A 222 45.54 -8.29 -1.20
N ILE A 223 46.49 -7.47 -0.74
CA ILE A 223 46.20 -6.14 -0.18
C ILE A 223 45.52 -5.24 -1.23
N CYS A 224 46.01 -5.28 -2.47
CA CYS A 224 45.46 -4.48 -3.56
C CYS A 224 44.00 -4.87 -3.87
N ILE A 225 43.73 -6.17 -4.07
CA ILE A 225 42.39 -6.67 -4.38
C ILE A 225 41.42 -6.44 -3.22
N LEU A 226 41.83 -6.67 -1.98
CA LEU A 226 40.96 -6.49 -0.82
C LEU A 226 40.51 -5.03 -0.67
N ASN A 227 41.45 -4.08 -0.84
CA ASN A 227 41.13 -2.66 -0.83
C ASN A 227 40.25 -2.25 -2.02
N LEU A 228 40.46 -2.84 -3.21
CA LEU A 228 39.62 -2.60 -4.38
C LEU A 228 38.18 -3.10 -4.13
N ILE A 229 38.00 -4.29 -3.57
CA ILE A 229 36.69 -4.82 -3.15
C ILE A 229 36.04 -3.89 -2.13
N PHE A 230 36.80 -3.41 -1.14
CA PHE A 230 36.26 -2.50 -0.13
C PHE A 230 35.77 -1.19 -0.75
N VAL A 231 36.57 -0.54 -1.61
CA VAL A 231 36.16 0.67 -2.32
C VAL A 231 34.92 0.42 -3.18
N PHE A 232 34.88 -0.72 -3.87
CA PHE A 232 33.73 -1.12 -4.67
C PHE A 232 32.46 -1.27 -3.82
N LEU A 233 32.52 -2.03 -2.71
CA LEU A 233 31.41 -2.18 -1.77
C LEU A 233 30.99 -0.86 -1.12
N PHE A 234 31.95 0.04 -0.84
CA PHE A 234 31.67 1.37 -0.33
C PHE A 234 30.89 2.23 -1.34
N CYS A 235 31.29 2.21 -2.61
CA CYS A 235 30.56 2.87 -3.70
C CYS A 235 29.15 2.28 -3.86
N VAL A 236 29.01 0.96 -3.79
CA VAL A 236 27.72 0.27 -3.81
C VAL A 236 26.84 0.72 -2.64
N GLY A 237 27.40 0.83 -1.43
CA GLY A 237 26.65 1.29 -0.24
C GLY A 237 26.15 2.72 -0.39
N LYS A 238 26.98 3.58 -0.98
CA LYS A 238 26.58 4.95 -1.33
C LYS A 238 25.48 5.01 -2.37
N MET A 239 25.50 4.15 -3.39
CA MET A 239 24.47 4.10 -4.43
C MET A 239 23.15 3.49 -3.96
N THR A 240 23.20 2.53 -3.04
CA THR A 240 22.02 1.80 -2.53
C THR A 240 21.41 2.40 -1.26
N GLY A 241 22.08 3.38 -0.64
CA GLY A 241 21.68 3.93 0.66
C GLY A 241 21.88 2.96 1.84
N LEU A 242 22.49 1.80 1.61
CA LEU A 242 22.78 0.81 2.64
C LEU A 242 24.05 1.21 3.41
N ASN A 243 23.94 1.29 4.74
CA ASN A 243 25.09 1.52 5.62
C ASN A 243 25.81 0.20 5.93
N PHE A 244 27.01 0.02 5.40
CA PHE A 244 27.89 -1.12 5.70
C PHE A 244 28.82 -0.88 6.90
N LYS A 245 28.54 0.13 7.73
CA LYS A 245 29.36 0.46 8.91
C LYS A 245 29.02 -0.49 10.06
N SER A 246 30.01 -1.04 10.73
CA SER A 246 29.79 -1.89 11.91
C SER A 246 29.47 -1.11 13.19
N ASN A 247 29.76 0.19 13.22
CA ASN A 247 29.41 1.11 14.31
C ASN A 247 28.76 2.37 13.71
N GLU A 248 27.58 2.72 14.22
CA GLU A 248 26.77 3.87 13.78
C GLU A 248 27.06 5.14 14.58
N GLU A 249 27.86 5.06 15.65
CA GLU A 249 28.23 6.22 16.46
C GLU A 249 28.93 7.28 15.60
N PRO A 250 28.51 8.56 15.71
CA PRO A 250 29.08 9.66 14.92
C PRO A 250 30.59 9.80 15.17
N ASP A 251 31.03 9.55 16.40
CA ASP A 251 32.40 9.75 16.89
C ASP A 251 33.31 8.52 16.68
N ALA A 252 32.81 7.45 16.06
CA ALA A 252 33.60 6.26 15.81
C ALA A 252 34.69 6.51 14.75
N ASN A 253 35.92 6.10 15.05
CA ASN A 253 37.05 6.17 14.13
C ASN A 253 36.82 5.28 12.89
N ILE A 254 37.49 5.58 11.76
CA ILE A 254 37.36 4.83 10.50
C ILE A 254 37.65 3.33 10.70
N ILE A 255 38.58 3.00 11.60
CA ILE A 255 38.93 1.61 11.97
C ILE A 255 37.77 0.89 12.68
N GLN A 256 37.00 1.61 13.51
CA GLN A 256 35.82 1.06 14.20
C GLN A 256 34.61 0.95 13.29
N LYS A 257 34.54 1.81 12.26
CA LYS A 257 33.49 1.76 11.23
C LYS A 257 33.66 0.55 10.29
N TYR A 258 34.90 0.12 10.02
CA TYR A 258 35.21 -0.99 9.12
C TYR A 258 36.26 -1.96 9.70
N PRO A 259 35.99 -2.61 10.85
CA PRO A 259 36.98 -3.44 11.53
C PRO A 259 37.48 -4.58 10.65
N ILE A 260 36.59 -5.27 9.91
CA ILE A 260 36.96 -6.45 9.12
C ILE A 260 38.06 -6.14 8.08
N VAL A 261 37.99 -4.99 7.41
CA VAL A 261 38.96 -4.59 6.37
C VAL A 261 40.32 -4.34 6.99
N TRP A 262 40.37 -3.53 8.04
CA TRP A 262 41.61 -3.21 8.75
C TRP A 262 42.26 -4.42 9.39
N TRP A 263 41.47 -5.34 9.93
CA TRP A 263 41.97 -6.59 10.50
C TRP A 263 42.60 -7.48 9.42
N THR A 264 41.95 -7.57 8.26
CA THR A 264 42.47 -8.41 7.18
C THR A 264 43.74 -7.82 6.59
N ASP A 265 43.80 -6.50 6.38
CA ASP A 265 45.00 -5.81 5.92
C ASP A 265 46.17 -5.94 6.91
N LEU A 266 45.90 -5.82 8.22
CA LEU A 266 46.92 -6.00 9.26
C LEU A 266 47.48 -7.42 9.27
N ILE A 267 46.63 -8.43 9.09
CA ILE A 267 47.07 -9.84 9.00
C ILE A 267 47.96 -10.03 7.77
N ILE A 268 47.55 -9.54 6.59
CA ILE A 268 48.33 -9.70 5.36
C ILE A 268 49.66 -8.93 5.45
N LEU A 269 49.66 -7.71 6.00
CA LEU A 269 50.88 -6.94 6.23
C LEU A 269 51.84 -7.64 7.20
N SER A 270 51.32 -8.30 8.23
CA SER A 270 52.13 -9.09 9.17
C SER A 270 52.79 -10.29 8.47
N ILE A 271 52.04 -10.99 7.62
CA ILE A 271 52.57 -12.10 6.80
C ILE A 271 53.61 -11.58 5.80
N LEU A 272 53.36 -10.43 5.17
CA LEU A 272 54.29 -9.80 4.24
C LEU A 272 55.61 -9.41 4.94
N ALA A 273 55.55 -8.75 6.08
CA ALA A 273 56.72 -8.36 6.87
C ALA A 273 57.52 -9.59 7.33
N GLY A 274 56.84 -10.64 7.82
CA GLY A 274 57.48 -11.90 8.19
C GLY A 274 58.14 -12.60 7.00
N SER A 275 57.50 -12.57 5.83
CA SER A 275 58.04 -13.16 4.60
C SER A 275 59.25 -12.39 4.07
N LEU A 276 59.22 -11.06 4.11
CA LEU A 276 60.34 -10.19 3.74
C LEU A 276 61.54 -10.39 4.68
N TRP A 277 61.30 -10.50 5.98
CA TRP A 277 62.34 -10.78 6.97
C TRP A 277 62.98 -12.15 6.76
N THR A 278 62.16 -13.18 6.53
CA THR A 278 62.63 -14.53 6.21
C THR A 278 63.45 -14.53 4.91
N TYR A 279 63.03 -13.74 3.92
CA TYR A 279 63.75 -13.62 2.65
C TYR A 279 65.11 -12.93 2.82
N TYR A 280 65.17 -11.90 3.67
CA TYR A 280 66.42 -11.23 4.02
C TYR A 280 67.40 -12.19 4.72
N ILE A 281 66.93 -12.96 5.71
CA ILE A 281 67.75 -13.96 6.41
C ILE A 281 68.32 -15.01 5.44
N GLN A 282 67.49 -15.52 4.52
CA GLN A 282 67.93 -16.51 3.53
C GLN A 282 68.95 -15.92 2.54
N LYS A 283 68.79 -14.65 2.15
CA LYS A 283 69.69 -14.00 1.19
C LYS A 283 71.07 -13.70 1.79
N GLU A 284 71.12 -13.29 3.05
CA GLU A 284 72.35 -12.94 3.76
C GLU A 284 73.04 -14.17 4.42
N ASN A 285 72.51 -15.39 4.26
CA ASN A 285 73.01 -16.64 4.87
C ASN A 285 73.18 -16.57 6.42
N ILE A 286 72.42 -15.70 7.08
CA ILE A 286 72.43 -15.51 8.54
C ILE A 286 71.81 -16.75 9.25
N ASP A 287 71.11 -17.60 8.52
CA ASP A 287 70.49 -18.83 9.00
C ASP A 287 71.45 -20.01 9.18
N SER A 288 72.73 -19.89 8.79
CA SER A 288 73.72 -20.97 8.92
C SER A 288 73.85 -21.50 10.35
N SER A 289 73.87 -20.63 11.36
CA SER A 289 73.92 -21.01 12.78
C SER A 289 72.61 -21.64 13.27
N PHE A 290 71.47 -21.16 12.76
CA PHE A 290 70.15 -21.71 13.08
C PHE A 290 69.93 -23.09 12.45
N LYS A 291 70.36 -23.28 11.19
CA LYS A 291 70.37 -24.57 10.49
C LYS A 291 71.23 -25.60 11.19
N ALA A 292 72.42 -25.21 11.67
CA ALA A 292 73.31 -26.08 12.44
C ALA A 292 72.71 -26.49 13.81
N TRP A 293 71.95 -25.60 14.45
CA TRP A 293 71.23 -25.93 15.68
C TRP A 293 70.04 -26.87 15.43
N CYS A 294 69.25 -26.62 14.38
CA CYS A 294 68.14 -27.49 13.98
C CYS A 294 68.59 -28.90 13.60
N SER A 295 69.77 -29.07 12.98
CA SER A 295 70.33 -30.39 12.66
C SER A 295 70.89 -31.11 13.89
N SER A 296 71.31 -30.38 14.93
CA SER A 296 71.88 -30.97 16.14
C SER A 296 70.81 -31.44 17.15
N SER A 297 69.59 -30.87 17.14
CA SER A 297 68.50 -31.26 18.04
C SER A 297 67.12 -30.97 17.42
N PRO A 298 66.64 -31.85 16.51
CA PRO A 298 65.43 -31.58 15.72
C PRO A 298 64.13 -31.55 16.55
N GLU A 299 64.00 -32.38 17.59
CA GLU A 299 62.78 -32.42 18.41
C GLU A 299 62.61 -31.14 19.25
N LEU A 300 63.70 -30.62 19.82
CA LEU A 300 63.68 -29.37 20.60
C LEU A 300 63.43 -28.14 19.72
N ALA A 301 63.98 -28.12 18.51
CA ALA A 301 63.73 -27.06 17.54
C ALA A 301 62.24 -27.02 17.12
N MET A 302 61.62 -28.19 16.93
CA MET A 302 60.20 -28.30 16.57
C MET A 302 59.28 -27.77 17.69
N TRP A 303 59.46 -28.25 18.92
CA TRP A 303 58.66 -27.80 20.06
C TRP A 303 58.88 -26.33 20.42
N GLY A 304 60.14 -25.85 20.30
CA GLY A 304 60.47 -24.44 20.49
C GLY A 304 59.82 -23.53 19.45
N GLY A 305 59.88 -23.91 18.16
CA GLY A 305 59.23 -23.18 17.08
C GLY A 305 57.71 -23.10 17.25
N PHE A 306 57.07 -24.22 17.60
CA PHE A 306 55.63 -24.26 17.85
C PHE A 306 55.20 -23.37 19.03
N GLY A 307 55.96 -23.41 20.13
CA GLY A 307 55.73 -22.55 21.30
C GLY A 307 55.82 -21.06 20.98
N ILE A 308 56.84 -20.64 20.21
CA ILE A 308 57.03 -19.23 19.82
C ILE A 308 55.89 -18.75 18.93
N ILE A 309 55.51 -19.51 17.91
CA ILE A 309 54.42 -19.14 16.99
C ILE A 309 53.10 -19.00 17.76
N THR A 310 52.81 -19.94 18.66
CA THR A 310 51.58 -19.91 19.48
C THR A 310 51.56 -18.71 20.43
N ALA A 311 52.70 -18.37 21.03
CA ALA A 311 52.81 -17.21 21.91
C ALA A 311 52.61 -15.88 21.16
N ILE A 312 53.21 -15.74 19.97
CA ILE A 312 53.03 -14.55 19.11
C ILE A 312 51.56 -14.43 18.68
N PHE A 313 50.93 -15.54 18.28
CA PHE A 313 49.52 -15.56 17.91
C PHE A 313 48.61 -15.13 19.06
N LEU A 314 48.82 -15.66 20.28
CA LEU A 314 48.04 -15.28 21.46
C LEU A 314 48.27 -13.83 21.88
N MET A 315 49.49 -13.31 21.71
CA MET A 315 49.81 -11.91 22.00
C MET A 315 49.11 -10.97 21.01
N LEU A 316 49.16 -11.27 19.71
CA LEU A 316 48.44 -10.52 18.67
C LEU A 316 46.93 -10.56 18.89
N LEU A 317 46.38 -11.73 19.22
CA LEU A 317 44.95 -11.90 19.52
C LEU A 317 44.52 -11.03 20.72
N ARG A 318 45.29 -11.03 21.81
CA ARG A 318 45.02 -10.20 22.99
C ARG A 318 45.13 -8.71 22.70
N PHE A 319 46.15 -8.29 21.95
CA PHE A 319 46.33 -6.89 21.55
C PHE A 319 45.14 -6.42 20.70
N LEU A 320 44.69 -7.25 19.76
CA LEU A 320 43.62 -6.92 18.85
C LEU A 320 42.23 -6.89 19.52
N VAL A 321 41.92 -7.84 20.42
CA VAL A 321 40.68 -7.80 21.24
C VAL A 321 40.61 -6.54 22.09
N LYS A 322 41.75 -6.09 22.64
CA LYS A 322 41.83 -4.85 23.42
C LYS A 322 41.60 -3.60 22.57
N GLN A 323 41.90 -3.64 21.28
CA GLN A 323 41.78 -2.49 20.38
C GLN A 323 40.38 -2.36 19.76
N THR A 324 39.65 -3.47 19.59
CA THR A 324 38.28 -3.45 19.06
C THR A 324 37.20 -3.28 20.11
N TRP A 325 37.40 -3.78 21.33
CA TRP A 325 36.48 -3.54 22.43
C TRP A 325 36.93 -2.31 23.21
N LYS A 326 36.25 -1.17 23.01
CA LYS A 326 36.16 -0.17 24.08
C LYS A 326 35.52 -0.90 25.27
N LYS A 327 36.15 -0.85 26.45
CA LYS A 327 35.39 -1.02 27.69
C LYS A 327 34.25 -0.02 27.61
N ALA A 328 33.02 -0.52 27.63
CA ALA A 328 31.88 0.29 28.01
C ALA A 328 32.21 0.84 29.41
N GLU A 329 32.57 2.12 29.48
CA GLU A 329 32.44 2.91 30.70
C GLU A 329 31.08 3.58 30.69
#